data_AF-A0A2G4H135-F1
#
_entry.id   AF-A0A2G4H135-F1
#
_cell.length_a   1.000
_cell.length_b   1.000
_cell.length_c   1.000
_cell.angle_alpha   90.00
_cell.angle_beta   90.00
_cell.angle_gamma   90.00
#
_symmetry.space_group_name_H-M   'P 1'
#
loop_
_entity.id
_entity.type
_entity.pdbx_description
1 polymer ?
#
loop_
_entity_poly.entity_id
_entity_poly.type
_entity_poly.pdbx_seq_one_letter_code
_entity_poly.pdbx_strand_id
1 'polypeptide(L)'
;MRPLLHLCLLAPTLALAAEEGVKKTATDLFQIGGIPVSNSILTTWILAVLIIIAVRVLVGTPKIIPNKGQALVENFASGLRDSLEPIVGKKMIGKTFPVLCGFFVFILLMNWSGLLPGVGTIKFQSADGHWLDAIRPANSDLNTTLALSILSFVAWTYFVLR
;
A
#
# COMPACT_ATOMS: atom_id res chain seq x y z
N MET A 1 25.36 30.53 -22.85
CA MET A 1 25.20 29.07 -23.10
C MET A 1 25.24 28.26 -21.80
N ARG A 2 24.47 28.65 -20.76
CA ARG A 2 24.44 28.01 -19.43
C ARG A 2 23.14 27.26 -19.03
N PRO A 3 22.06 27.12 -19.85
CA PRO A 3 20.89 26.35 -19.42
C PRO A 3 20.94 24.85 -19.79
N LEU A 4 21.88 24.41 -20.63
CA LEU A 4 21.97 22.99 -21.06
C LEU A 4 22.68 22.08 -20.05
N LEU A 5 23.52 22.63 -19.15
CA LEU A 5 24.30 21.84 -18.20
C LEU A 5 23.44 21.24 -17.07
N HIS A 6 22.32 21.88 -16.73
CA HIS A 6 21.40 21.40 -15.69
C HIS A 6 20.48 20.27 -16.18
N LEU A 7 20.29 20.13 -17.50
CA LEU A 7 19.48 19.05 -18.07
C LEU A 7 20.23 17.70 -18.07
N CYS A 8 21.57 17.72 -18.14
CA CYS A 8 22.40 16.51 -18.09
C CYS A 8 22.49 15.89 -16.68
N LEU A 9 22.22 16.64 -15.61
CA LEU A 9 22.22 16.12 -14.23
C LEU A 9 20.96 15.31 -13.88
N LEU A 10 19.93 15.35 -14.73
CA LEU A 10 18.71 14.53 -14.62
C LEU A 10 18.80 13.23 -15.43
N ALA A 11 19.76 13.09 -16.33
CA ALA A 11 19.96 11.86 -17.09
C ALA A 11 20.37 10.64 -16.22
N PRO A 12 21.28 10.76 -15.22
CA PRO A 12 21.64 9.61 -14.41
C PRO A 12 20.52 9.19 -13.44
N THR A 13 19.61 10.09 -13.05
CA THR A 13 18.46 9.73 -12.20
C THR A 13 17.36 8.99 -12.98
N LEU A 14 17.21 9.27 -14.28
CA LEU A 14 16.33 8.49 -15.17
C LEU A 14 16.95 7.13 -15.53
N ALA A 15 18.28 7.05 -15.66
CA ALA A 15 18.96 5.78 -15.96
C ALA A 15 18.95 4.81 -14.76
N LEU A 16 18.99 5.31 -13.52
CA LEU A 16 18.81 4.47 -12.32
C LEU A 16 17.35 4.03 -12.07
N ALA A 17 16.38 4.65 -12.74
CA ALA A 17 14.96 4.25 -12.67
C ALA A 17 14.63 3.09 -13.62
N ALA A 18 15.58 2.66 -14.45
CA ALA A 18 15.49 1.40 -15.18
C ALA A 18 15.95 0.24 -14.27
N GLU A 19 15.24 0.03 -13.16
CA GLU A 19 15.32 -1.27 -12.48
C GLU A 19 14.85 -2.33 -13.47
N GLU A 20 15.67 -3.36 -13.66
CA GLU A 20 15.30 -4.59 -14.37
C GLU A 20 13.89 -4.98 -13.94
N GLY A 21 12.96 -4.92 -14.89
CA GLY A 21 11.55 -5.13 -14.63
C GLY A 21 11.35 -6.48 -13.94
N VAL A 22 11.11 -6.42 -12.62
CA VAL A 22 10.81 -7.60 -11.82
C VAL A 22 9.70 -8.36 -12.53
N LYS A 23 9.89 -9.68 -12.67
CA LYS A 23 8.96 -10.59 -13.34
C LYS A 23 7.53 -10.24 -12.94
N LYS A 24 6.71 -9.80 -13.91
CA LYS A 24 5.32 -9.33 -13.72
C LYS A 24 4.38 -10.35 -13.06
N THR A 25 4.83 -11.60 -12.97
CA THR A 25 4.13 -12.70 -12.33
C THR A 25 4.81 -12.99 -11.00
N ALA A 26 4.01 -12.92 -9.93
CA ALA A 26 4.39 -13.35 -8.60
C ALA A 26 4.92 -14.79 -8.66
N THR A 27 6.02 -15.07 -7.97
CA THR A 27 6.46 -16.46 -7.80
C THR A 27 5.63 -17.08 -6.69
N ASP A 28 5.23 -18.33 -6.85
CA ASP A 28 4.45 -19.05 -5.84
C ASP A 28 5.41 -19.64 -4.79
N LEU A 29 5.22 -19.32 -3.51
CA LEU A 29 6.06 -19.86 -2.42
C LEU A 29 5.58 -21.23 -1.97
N PHE A 30 4.26 -21.37 -1.80
CA PHE A 30 3.63 -22.57 -1.27
C PHE A 30 2.16 -22.61 -1.67
N GLN A 31 1.56 -23.80 -1.71
CA GLN A 31 0.14 -23.98 -1.96
C GLN A 31 -0.57 -24.35 -0.66
N ILE A 32 -1.60 -23.59 -0.29
CA ILE A 32 -2.50 -23.95 0.83
C ILE A 32 -3.82 -24.41 0.22
N GLY A 33 -4.18 -25.68 0.42
CA GLY A 33 -5.48 -26.21 -0.01
C GLY A 33 -5.75 -26.11 -1.52
N GLY A 34 -4.71 -26.13 -2.35
CA GLY A 34 -4.82 -25.99 -3.81
C GLY A 34 -4.80 -24.55 -4.34
N ILE A 35 -4.67 -23.55 -3.46
CA ILE A 35 -4.53 -22.14 -3.86
C ILE A 35 -3.04 -21.75 -3.76
N PRO A 36 -2.41 -21.29 -4.86
CA PRO A 36 -1.03 -20.81 -4.81
C PRO A 36 -0.94 -19.50 -4.02
N VAL A 37 -0.13 -19.51 -2.97
CA VAL A 37 0.19 -18.32 -2.18
C VAL A 37 1.53 -17.78 -2.66
N SER A 38 1.47 -16.61 -3.29
CA SER A 38 2.64 -15.93 -3.81
C SER A 38 3.29 -15.01 -2.79
N ASN A 39 4.56 -14.67 -3.02
CA ASN A 39 5.35 -13.80 -2.13
C ASN A 39 4.66 -12.45 -1.91
N SER A 40 3.98 -11.93 -2.94
CA SER A 40 3.24 -10.67 -2.88
C SER A 40 2.00 -10.76 -2.00
N ILE A 41 1.27 -11.88 -2.03
CA ILE A 41 0.15 -12.13 -1.11
C ILE A 41 0.65 -12.13 0.33
N LEU A 42 1.78 -12.78 0.61
CA LEU A 42 2.38 -12.79 1.94
C LEU A 42 2.75 -11.36 2.41
N THR A 43 3.39 -10.56 1.56
CA THR A 43 3.69 -9.15 1.88
C THR A 43 2.41 -8.36 2.18
N THR A 44 1.33 -8.56 1.41
CA THR A 44 0.05 -7.86 1.64
C THR A 44 -0.56 -8.21 3.00
N TRP A 45 -0.48 -9.47 3.42
CA TRP A 45 -0.99 -9.92 4.72
C TRP A 45 -0.16 -9.36 5.88
N ILE A 46 1.18 -9.36 5.74
CA ILE A 46 2.08 -8.78 6.74
C ILE A 46 1.75 -7.29 6.91
N LEU A 47 1.60 -6.54 5.81
CA LEU A 47 1.23 -5.13 5.88
C LEU A 47 -0.15 -4.91 6.50
N ALA A 48 -1.14 -5.73 6.15
CA ALA A 48 -2.47 -5.64 6.73
C ALA A 48 -2.43 -5.85 8.26
N VAL A 49 -1.73 -6.89 8.73
CA VAL A 49 -1.55 -7.16 10.16
C VAL A 49 -0.80 -6.02 10.84
N LEU A 50 0.26 -5.49 10.22
CA LEU A 50 1.03 -4.37 10.74
C LEU A 50 0.17 -3.12 10.91
N ILE A 51 -0.70 -2.81 9.95
CA ILE A 51 -1.65 -1.69 10.05
C ILE A 51 -2.61 -1.89 11.22
N ILE A 52 -3.21 -3.08 11.33
CA ILE A 52 -4.16 -3.40 12.40
C ILE A 52 -3.51 -3.25 13.78
N ILE A 53 -2.30 -3.79 13.94
CA ILE A 53 -1.55 -3.69 15.21
C ILE A 53 -1.18 -2.23 15.48
N ALA A 54 -0.66 -1.50 14.51
CA ALA A 54 -0.27 -0.10 14.67
C ALA A 54 -1.44 0.77 15.13
N VAL A 55 -2.60 0.66 14.47
CA VAL A 55 -3.80 1.39 14.86
C VAL A 55 -4.26 0.99 16.26
N ARG A 56 -4.26 -0.31 16.58
CA ARG A 56 -4.70 -0.80 17.90
C ARG A 56 -3.78 -0.37 19.03
N VAL A 57 -2.48 -0.27 18.80
CA VAL A 57 -1.50 0.22 19.79
C VAL A 57 -1.58 1.74 19.95
N LEU A 58 -1.70 2.48 18.84
CA LEU A 58 -1.73 3.96 18.88
C LEU A 58 -3.02 4.50 19.50
N VAL A 59 -4.17 3.87 19.18
CA VAL A 59 -5.48 4.30 19.67
C VAL A 59 -5.83 3.61 20.99
N GLY A 60 -5.47 2.34 21.15
CA GLY A 60 -5.79 1.57 22.36
C GLY A 60 -7.28 1.59 22.71
N THR A 61 -7.59 2.01 23.94
CA THR A 61 -8.94 2.35 24.38
C THR A 61 -9.16 3.86 24.21
N PRO A 62 -10.06 4.32 23.32
CA PRO A 62 -10.32 5.74 23.14
C PRO A 62 -10.76 6.42 24.44
N LYS A 63 -10.12 7.55 24.76
CA LYS A 63 -10.46 8.38 25.93
C LYS A 63 -10.92 9.77 25.48
N ILE A 64 -11.77 10.40 26.29
CA ILE A 64 -12.24 11.78 26.04
C ILE A 64 -11.07 12.78 26.05
N ILE A 65 -10.09 12.58 26.95
CA ILE A 65 -8.83 13.32 26.93
C ILE A 65 -7.82 12.45 26.17
N PRO A 66 -7.43 12.82 24.94
CA PRO A 66 -6.65 11.96 24.08
C PRO A 66 -5.20 11.83 24.59
N ASN A 67 -4.65 10.61 24.50
CA ASN A 67 -3.21 10.41 24.64
C ASN A 67 -2.49 10.87 23.35
N LYS A 68 -1.18 11.09 23.39
CA LYS A 68 -0.37 11.54 22.23
C LYS A 68 -0.58 10.68 20.97
N GLY A 69 -0.67 9.36 21.13
CA GLY A 69 -0.92 8.42 20.02
C GLY A 69 -2.32 8.56 19.41
N GLN A 70 -3.34 8.67 20.26
CA GLN A 70 -4.72 8.93 19.84
C GLN A 70 -4.81 10.28 19.11
N ALA A 71 -4.21 11.34 19.67
CA ALA A 71 -4.19 12.67 19.06
C ALA A 71 -3.53 12.67 17.67
N LEU A 72 -2.44 11.93 17.48
CA LEU A 72 -1.80 11.79 16.17
C LEU A 72 -2.73 11.15 15.14
N VAL A 73 -3.37 10.04 15.51
CA VAL A 73 -4.30 9.31 14.62
C VAL A 73 -5.55 10.14 14.33
N GLU A 74 -6.11 10.82 15.33
CA GLU A 74 -7.29 11.68 15.17
C GLU A 74 -6.99 12.90 14.30
N ASN A 75 -5.84 13.56 14.50
CA ASN A 75 -5.45 14.70 13.66
C ASN A 75 -5.23 14.26 12.21
N PHE A 76 -4.59 13.12 11.99
CA PHE A 76 -4.43 12.56 10.65
C PHE A 76 -5.79 12.20 10.02
N ALA A 77 -6.65 11.51 10.74
CA ALA A 77 -7.98 11.13 10.27
C ALA A 77 -8.86 12.36 9.97
N SER A 78 -8.84 13.37 10.83
CA SER A 78 -9.56 14.63 10.59
C SER A 78 -9.02 15.35 9.36
N GLY A 79 -7.70 15.51 9.24
CA GLY A 79 -7.10 16.16 8.07
C GLY A 79 -7.41 15.43 6.77
N LEU A 80 -7.43 14.09 6.79
CA LEU A 80 -7.84 13.28 5.64
C LEU A 80 -9.33 13.47 5.34
N ARG A 81 -10.19 13.48 6.36
CA ARG A 81 -11.63 13.70 6.21
C ARG A 81 -11.92 15.06 5.59
N ASP A 82 -11.26 16.10 6.06
CA ASP A 82 -11.44 17.48 5.60
C ASP A 82 -10.94 17.67 4.16
N SER A 83 -9.92 16.90 3.76
CA SER A 83 -9.44 16.86 2.37
C SER A 83 -10.40 16.13 1.43
N LEU A 84 -11.09 15.09 1.93
CA LEU A 84 -12.03 14.28 1.15
C LEU A 84 -13.46 14.84 1.12
N GLU A 85 -13.86 15.61 2.13
CA GLU A 85 -15.21 16.18 2.25
C GLU A 85 -15.62 17.03 1.02
N PRO A 86 -14.78 17.92 0.46
CA PRO A 86 -15.11 18.68 -0.74
C PRO A 86 -15.29 17.81 -1.99
N ILE A 87 -14.64 16.64 -2.04
CA ILE A 87 -14.63 15.75 -3.20
C ILE A 87 -15.87 14.85 -3.18
N VAL A 88 -16.18 14.28 -2.01
CA VAL A 88 -17.26 13.30 -1.85
C VAL A 88 -18.59 13.98 -1.51
N GLY A 89 -18.54 15.16 -0.91
CA GLY A 89 -19.69 15.92 -0.44
C GLY A 89 -20.07 15.61 1.00
N LYS A 90 -20.59 16.64 1.69
CA LYS A 90 -20.92 16.63 3.13
C LYS A 90 -21.86 15.50 3.56
N LYS A 91 -22.79 15.11 2.69
CA LYS A 91 -23.78 14.06 2.99
C LYS A 91 -23.17 12.65 2.96
N MET A 92 -22.14 12.44 2.13
CA MET A 92 -21.59 11.11 1.87
C MET A 92 -20.29 10.85 2.62
N ILE A 93 -19.52 11.90 2.95
CA ILE A 93 -18.23 11.75 3.64
C ILE A 93 -18.32 10.87 4.90
N GLY A 94 -19.36 11.03 5.74
CA GLY A 94 -19.50 10.23 6.95
C GLY A 94 -19.64 8.72 6.68
N LYS A 95 -20.30 8.34 5.58
CA LYS A 95 -20.53 6.93 5.21
C LYS A 95 -19.32 6.32 4.50
N THR A 96 -18.66 7.11 3.64
CA THR A 96 -17.57 6.63 2.78
C THR A 96 -16.21 6.73 3.47
N PHE A 97 -16.06 7.59 4.48
CA PHE A 97 -14.78 7.89 5.11
C PHE A 97 -14.04 6.66 5.65
N PRO A 98 -14.67 5.67 6.33
CA PRO A 98 -13.95 4.48 6.80
C PRO A 98 -13.30 3.69 5.65
N VAL A 99 -14.00 3.56 4.51
CA VAL A 99 -13.50 2.86 3.32
C VAL A 99 -12.39 3.66 2.65
N LEU A 100 -12.59 4.97 2.46
CA LEU A 100 -11.60 5.84 1.83
C LEU A 100 -10.32 5.97 2.66
N CYS A 101 -10.47 6.11 3.98
CA CYS A 101 -9.34 6.14 4.91
C CYS A 101 -8.58 4.81 4.88
N GLY A 102 -9.30 3.68 4.90
CA GLY A 102 -8.70 2.35 4.78
C GLY A 102 -7.91 2.18 3.48
N PHE A 103 -8.52 2.50 2.34
CA PHE A 103 -7.82 2.45 1.05
C PHE A 103 -6.62 3.39 1.00
N PHE A 104 -6.76 4.62 1.50
CA PHE A 104 -5.66 5.58 1.49
C PHE A 104 -4.45 5.06 2.28
N VAL A 105 -4.65 4.68 3.54
CA VAL A 105 -3.57 4.18 4.41
C VAL A 105 -2.98 2.88 3.85
N PHE A 106 -3.82 1.96 3.40
CA PHE A 106 -3.38 0.69 2.83
C PHE A 106 -2.54 0.90 1.57
N ILE A 107 -3.03 1.67 0.59
CA ILE A 107 -2.32 1.96 -0.65
C ILE A 107 -1.02 2.71 -0.38
N LEU A 108 -1.03 3.70 0.52
CA LEU A 108 0.16 4.47 0.88
C LEU A 108 1.25 3.54 1.43
N LEU A 109 0.90 2.67 2.37
CA LEU A 109 1.85 1.73 2.97
C LEU A 109 2.31 0.65 2.00
N MET A 110 1.45 0.19 1.11
CA MET A 110 1.86 -0.73 0.04
C MET A 110 2.85 -0.08 -0.92
N ASN A 111 2.66 1.20 -1.27
CA ASN A 111 3.63 1.92 -2.10
C ASN A 111 4.95 2.14 -1.37
N TRP A 112 4.90 2.44 -0.07
CA TRP A 112 6.10 2.57 0.76
C TRP A 112 6.75 1.25 1.15
N SER A 113 6.06 0.12 0.97
CA SER A 113 6.62 -1.20 1.32
C SER A 113 7.90 -1.52 0.56
N GLY A 114 8.08 -0.99 -0.66
CA GLY A 114 9.33 -1.14 -1.41
C GLY A 114 10.54 -0.45 -0.79
N LEU A 115 10.33 0.51 0.12
CA LEU A 115 11.40 1.18 0.86
C LEU A 115 11.77 0.45 2.15
N LEU A 116 11.00 -0.57 2.55
CA LEU A 116 11.26 -1.28 3.79
C LEU A 116 12.53 -2.14 3.67
N PRO A 117 13.41 -2.10 4.67
CA PRO A 117 14.62 -2.92 4.66
C PRO A 117 14.23 -4.40 4.60
N GLY A 118 14.76 -5.12 3.62
CA GLY A 118 14.49 -6.54 3.38
C GLY A 118 13.52 -6.84 2.23
N VAL A 119 12.80 -5.84 1.72
CA VAL A 119 11.98 -5.96 0.50
C VAL A 119 12.88 -5.83 -0.73
N GLY A 120 12.87 -6.82 -1.61
CA GLY A 120 13.73 -6.89 -2.81
C GLY A 120 15.20 -7.28 -2.54
N THR A 121 15.63 -7.29 -1.28
CA THR A 121 17.03 -7.60 -0.89
C THR A 121 17.22 -9.05 -0.41
N ILE A 122 16.22 -9.63 0.27
CA ILE A 122 16.29 -11.01 0.76
C ILE A 122 15.89 -11.93 -0.40
N LYS A 123 16.83 -12.73 -0.90
CA LYS A 123 16.61 -13.68 -2.00
C LYS A 123 16.89 -15.11 -1.53
N PHE A 124 16.06 -16.04 -1.94
CA PHE A 124 16.30 -17.47 -1.76
C PHE A 124 16.64 -18.12 -3.10
N GLN A 125 17.56 -19.07 -3.07
CA GLN A 125 17.91 -19.85 -4.26
C GLN A 125 16.85 -20.94 -4.46
N SER A 126 16.14 -20.89 -5.60
CA SER A 126 15.20 -21.95 -5.98
C SER A 126 15.95 -23.23 -6.34
N ALA A 127 15.26 -24.38 -6.25
CA ALA A 127 15.79 -25.69 -6.66
C ALA A 127 16.24 -25.70 -8.15
N ASP A 128 15.72 -24.78 -8.96
CA ASP A 128 16.06 -24.60 -10.38
C ASP A 128 17.26 -23.65 -10.62
N GLY A 129 17.97 -23.22 -9.57
CA GLY A 129 19.16 -22.38 -9.67
C GLY A 129 18.91 -20.88 -9.85
N HIS A 130 17.65 -20.43 -9.93
CA HIS A 130 17.27 -19.02 -10.02
C HIS A 130 17.10 -18.36 -8.65
N TRP A 131 17.52 -17.10 -8.51
CA TRP A 131 17.31 -16.28 -7.32
C TRP A 131 15.88 -15.72 -7.32
N LEU A 132 15.10 -16.08 -6.29
CA LEU A 132 13.74 -15.59 -6.09
C LEU A 132 13.71 -14.63 -4.90
N ASP A 133 13.06 -13.48 -5.07
CA ASP A 133 12.94 -12.48 -4.02
C ASP A 133 11.96 -12.95 -2.94
N ALA A 134 12.42 -13.20 -1.72
CA ALA A 134 11.60 -13.68 -0.62
C ALA A 134 10.42 -12.75 -0.27
N ILE A 135 10.71 -11.45 -0.27
CA ILE A 135 9.75 -10.40 0.04
C ILE A 135 9.85 -9.39 -1.10
N ARG A 136 8.75 -9.20 -1.81
CA ARG A 136 8.65 -8.27 -2.93
C ARG A 136 7.63 -7.18 -2.58
N PRO A 137 7.76 -5.95 -3.12
CA PRO A 137 6.81 -4.87 -2.81
C PRO A 137 5.36 -5.29 -3.09
N ALA A 138 4.43 -4.95 -2.20
CA ALA A 138 3.03 -5.40 -2.30
C ALA A 138 2.29 -4.86 -3.54
N ASN A 139 2.78 -3.77 -4.13
CA ASN A 139 2.25 -3.13 -5.34
C ASN A 139 2.87 -3.67 -6.64
N SER A 140 3.77 -4.64 -6.56
CA SER A 140 4.56 -5.10 -7.71
C SER A 140 3.81 -6.06 -8.62
N ASP A 141 2.67 -6.62 -8.18
CA ASP A 141 1.85 -7.55 -8.95
C ASP A 141 0.43 -7.00 -9.17
N LEU A 142 -0.17 -7.37 -10.30
CA LEU A 142 -1.50 -6.89 -10.72
C LEU A 142 -2.63 -7.32 -9.78
N ASN A 143 -2.45 -8.43 -9.03
CA ASN A 143 -3.50 -9.00 -8.20
C ASN A 143 -4.03 -7.99 -7.17
N THR A 144 -3.13 -7.34 -6.44
CA THR A 144 -3.47 -6.36 -5.39
C THR A 144 -4.22 -5.16 -5.96
N THR A 145 -3.74 -4.61 -7.07
CA THR A 145 -4.35 -3.44 -7.72
C THR A 145 -5.71 -3.77 -8.33
N LEU A 146 -5.84 -4.95 -8.96
CA LEU A 146 -7.12 -5.43 -9.50
C LEU A 146 -8.14 -5.71 -8.39
N ALA A 147 -7.71 -6.33 -7.29
CA ALA A 147 -8.60 -6.56 -6.14
C ALA A 147 -9.13 -5.23 -5.59
N LEU A 148 -8.24 -4.24 -5.38
CA LEU A 148 -8.64 -2.92 -4.90
C LEU A 148 -9.53 -2.16 -5.87
N SER A 149 -9.29 -2.26 -7.19
CA SER A 149 -10.14 -1.60 -8.17
C SER A 149 -11.56 -2.17 -8.15
N ILE A 150 -11.70 -3.51 -8.14
CA ILE A 150 -13.00 -4.18 -8.03
C ILE A 150 -13.71 -3.80 -6.74
N LEU A 151 -13.01 -3.86 -5.59
CA LEU A 151 -13.56 -3.44 -4.29
C LEU A 151 -14.05 -2.00 -4.31
N SER A 152 -13.27 -1.09 -4.91
CA SER A 152 -13.65 0.32 -5.07
C SER A 152 -14.90 0.49 -5.93
N PHE A 153 -14.97 -0.19 -7.08
CA PHE A 153 -16.14 -0.14 -7.96
C PHE A 153 -17.41 -0.65 -7.26
N VAL A 154 -17.32 -1.77 -6.54
CA VAL A 154 -18.45 -2.33 -5.80
C VAL A 154 -18.89 -1.40 -4.67
N ALA A 155 -17.94 -0.90 -3.88
CA ALA A 155 -18.23 0.04 -2.79
C ALA A 155 -18.90 1.32 -3.31
N TRP A 156 -18.38 1.90 -4.39
CA TRP A 156 -18.93 3.11 -4.97
C TRP A 156 -20.31 2.88 -5.56
N THR A 157 -20.51 1.77 -6.28
CA THR A 157 -21.83 1.39 -6.80
C THR A 157 -22.85 1.27 -5.67
N TYR A 158 -22.48 0.63 -4.56
CA TYR A 158 -23.34 0.53 -3.38
C TYR A 158 -23.68 1.92 -2.79
N PHE A 159 -22.70 2.80 -2.64
CA PHE A 159 -22.92 4.14 -2.08
C PHE A 159 -23.75 5.05 -2.98
N VAL A 160 -23.66 4.89 -4.31
CA VAL A 160 -24.45 5.68 -5.26
C VAL A 160 -25.91 5.21 -5.28
N LEU A 161 -26.17 3.91 -5.15
CA LEU A 161 -27.52 3.34 -5.19
C LEU A 161 -28.30 3.48 -3.87
N ARG A 162 -27.66 3.88 -2.77
CA ARG A 162 -28.22 3.90 -1.40
C ARG A 162 -28.22 5.27 -0.73
#